data_AF-A0A386AZ76-F1
#
_entry.id   AF-A0A386AZ76-F1
#
_cell.length_a   1.000
_cell.length_b   1.000
_cell.length_c   1.000
_cell.angle_alpha   90.00
_cell.angle_beta   90.00
_cell.angle_gamma   90.00
#
_symmetry.space_group_name_H-M   'P 1'
#
loop_
_entity.id
_entity.type
_entity.pdbx_description
1 polymer ?
#
loop_
_entity_poly.entity_id
_entity_poly.type
_entity_poly.pdbx_seq_one_letter_code
_entity_poly.pdbx_strand_id
1 'polypeptide(L)'
;MINDVEILHLFLEVLHKWKNLFYFNTWTKQKHFYFLTSYLSDQLLIPCFLDMSLKGITISQEKISTGLNTTSKEIENILTSIDLTQNCLNSSVQFTEYIKTTKQEIHTLEKIWPQTNSGHFVQKNLIFKIKKSSNGFQNFLKLLKKTVFFNFLKQ
;
A
#
# COMPACT_ATOMS: atom_id res chain seq x y z
N MET A 1 31.52 -12.13 31.58
CA MET A 1 31.28 -11.71 32.98
C MET A 1 31.44 -10.21 33.17
N ILE A 2 32.62 -9.61 32.94
CA ILE A 2 32.81 -8.14 33.09
C ILE A 2 31.93 -7.36 32.10
N ASN A 3 31.92 -7.75 30.82
CA ASN A 3 31.04 -7.11 29.82
C ASN A 3 29.54 -7.26 30.14
N ASP A 4 29.11 -8.37 30.73
CA ASP A 4 27.69 -8.58 31.08
C ASP A 4 27.27 -7.65 32.22
N VAL A 5 28.18 -7.41 33.18
CA VAL A 5 27.99 -6.45 34.27
C VAL A 5 27.98 -5.00 33.75
N GLU A 6 28.87 -4.66 32.82
CA GLU A 6 28.89 -3.34 32.17
C GLU A 6 27.61 -3.08 31.37
N ILE A 7 27.13 -4.06 30.59
CA ILE A 7 25.88 -3.98 29.84
C ILE A 7 24.69 -3.79 30.80
N LEU A 8 24.67 -4.52 31.92
CA LEU A 8 23.64 -4.35 32.95
C LEU A 8 23.65 -2.94 33.55
N HIS A 9 24.83 -2.39 33.84
CA HIS A 9 24.95 -1.02 34.36
C HIS A 9 24.45 0.02 33.35
N LEU A 10 24.84 -0.09 32.08
CA LEU A 10 24.35 0.79 31.01
C LEU A 10 22.83 0.71 30.87
N PHE A 11 22.26 -0.50 30.97
CA PHE A 11 20.82 -0.70 30.93
C PHE A 11 20.13 -0.05 32.14
N LEU A 12 20.65 -0.25 33.35
CA LEU A 12 20.12 0.36 34.57
C LEU A 12 20.19 1.90 34.53
N GLU A 13 21.26 2.48 33.97
CA GLU A 13 21.37 3.91 33.76
C GLU A 13 20.30 4.45 32.80
N VAL A 14 20.04 3.74 31.69
CA VAL A 14 18.98 4.09 30.74
C VAL A 14 17.61 4.01 31.41
N LEU A 15 17.34 2.94 32.16
CA LEU A 15 16.10 2.81 32.94
C LEU A 15 15.94 3.94 33.95
N HIS A 16 17.02 4.33 34.62
CA HIS A 16 16.99 5.42 35.59
C HIS A 16 16.69 6.77 34.91
N LYS A 17 17.25 7.02 33.72
CA LYS A 17 16.94 8.21 32.92
C LYS A 17 15.46 8.24 32.49
N TRP A 18 14.87 7.08 32.22
CA TRP A 18 13.50 6.99 31.72
C TRP A 18 12.43 6.85 32.81
N LYS A 19 12.83 6.59 34.06
CA LYS A 19 11.93 6.40 35.22
C LYS A 19 10.93 7.55 35.42
N ASN A 20 11.30 8.77 35.02
CA ASN A 20 10.46 9.97 35.18
C ASN A 20 9.77 10.41 33.89
N LEU A 21 9.88 9.64 32.79
CA LEU A 21 9.13 9.93 31.57
C LEU A 21 7.71 9.38 31.71
N PHE A 22 6.74 10.29 31.73
CA PHE A 22 5.33 9.96 31.84
C PHE A 22 4.50 10.80 30.89
N TYR A 23 3.30 10.30 30.61
CA TYR A 23 2.24 11.03 29.93
C TYR A 23 0.94 10.90 30.72
N PHE A 24 0.01 11.81 30.44
CA PHE A 24 -1.34 11.72 30.97
C PHE A 24 -2.27 11.25 29.87
N ASN A 25 -3.11 10.28 30.19
CA ASN A 25 -4.22 9.93 29.32
C ASN A 25 -5.20 11.11 29.31
N THR A 26 -5.47 11.67 28.13
CA THR A 26 -6.33 12.86 27.98
C THR A 26 -7.79 12.59 28.32
N TRP A 27 -8.22 11.33 28.34
CA TRP A 27 -9.61 10.92 28.59
C TRP A 27 -9.80 10.49 30.05
N THR A 28 -8.89 9.70 30.61
CA THR A 28 -8.99 9.20 31.99
C THR A 28 -8.25 10.05 33.01
N LYS A 29 -7.43 11.02 32.56
CA LYS A 29 -6.53 11.84 33.38
C LYS A 29 -5.53 11.04 34.23
N GLN A 30 -5.38 9.75 33.97
CA GLN A 30 -4.44 8.90 34.68
C GLN A 30 -3.02 9.14 34.19
N LYS A 31 -2.07 9.09 35.12
CA LYS A 31 -0.64 9.18 34.85
C LYS A 31 -0.12 7.81 34.42
N HIS A 32 0.55 7.75 33.27
CA HIS A 32 1.17 6.54 32.76
C HIS A 32 2.66 6.76 32.53
N PHE A 33 3.47 5.79 32.93
CA PHE A 33 4.90 5.79 32.64
C PHE A 33 5.13 5.07 31.32
N TYR A 34 5.93 5.66 30.43
CA TYR A 34 6.16 5.09 29.10
C TYR A 34 6.72 3.67 29.18
N PHE A 35 7.77 3.46 29.97
CA PHE A 35 8.42 2.17 30.10
C PHE A 35 7.49 1.09 30.69
N LEU A 36 6.80 1.41 31.78
CA LEU A 36 5.87 0.48 32.42
C LEU A 36 4.72 0.11 31.47
N THR A 37 4.19 1.10 30.75
CA THR A 37 3.07 0.86 29.83
C THR A 37 3.50 0.04 28.62
N SER A 38 4.69 0.31 28.06
CA SER A 38 5.27 -0.51 26.99
C SER A 38 5.45 -1.95 27.47
N TYR A 39 6.07 -2.14 28.64
CA TYR A 39 6.30 -3.47 29.21
C TYR A 39 4.99 -4.25 29.43
N LEU A 40 3.98 -3.62 30.05
CA LEU A 40 2.67 -4.26 30.28
C LEU A 40 1.96 -4.57 28.96
N SER A 41 2.11 -3.72 27.94
CA SER A 41 1.55 -3.97 26.61
C SER A 41 2.23 -5.15 25.96
N ASP A 42 3.56 -5.24 26.03
CA ASP A 42 4.33 -6.34 25.46
C ASP A 42 4.00 -7.68 26.13
N GLN A 43 3.79 -7.71 27.45
CA GLN A 43 3.34 -8.91 28.18
C GLN A 43 1.99 -9.46 27.68
N LEU A 44 1.14 -8.59 27.12
CA LEU A 44 -0.15 -9.01 26.54
C LEU A 44 -0.02 -9.30 25.05
N LEU A 45 0.68 -8.45 24.31
CA LEU A 45 0.75 -8.51 22.84
C LEU A 45 1.61 -9.67 22.35
N ILE A 46 2.72 -9.98 23.03
CA ILE A 46 3.63 -11.06 22.60
C ILE A 46 2.92 -12.43 22.65
N PRO A 47 2.23 -12.82 23.74
CA PRO A 47 1.48 -14.08 23.77
C PRO A 47 0.35 -14.11 22.73
N CYS A 48 -0.38 -13.00 22.56
CA CYS A 48 -1.42 -12.91 21.54
C CYS A 48 -0.87 -13.11 20.13
N PHE A 49 0.25 -12.46 19.82
CA PHE A 49 0.91 -12.59 18.53
C PHE A 49 1.40 -14.02 18.28
N LEU A 50 2.01 -14.66 19.28
CA LEU A 50 2.43 -16.05 19.21
C LEU A 50 1.25 -16.99 18.98
N ASP A 51 0.16 -16.81 19.72
CA ASP A 51 -1.06 -17.61 19.56
C ASP A 51 -1.67 -17.46 18.15
N MET A 52 -1.80 -16.22 17.66
CA MET A 52 -2.27 -15.96 16.28
C MET A 52 -1.34 -16.56 15.22
N SER A 53 -0.02 -16.44 15.41
CA SER A 53 0.98 -16.95 14.46
C SER A 53 0.98 -18.47 14.40
N LEU A 54 0.83 -19.15 15.55
CA LEU A 54 0.76 -20.61 15.62
C LEU A 54 -0.56 -21.16 15.07
N LYS A 55 -1.68 -20.48 15.32
CA LYS A 55 -2.98 -20.83 14.74
C LYS A 55 -2.99 -20.66 13.22
N GLY A 56 -2.26 -19.66 12.73
CA GLY A 56 -2.21 -19.31 11.32
C GLY A 56 -3.57 -18.85 10.78
N ILE A 57 -3.64 -18.69 9.46
CA ILE A 57 -4.86 -18.30 8.76
C ILE A 57 -5.25 -19.43 7.81
N THR A 58 -6.46 -19.95 7.95
CA THR A 58 -7.00 -20.94 7.01
C THR A 58 -7.42 -20.25 5.73
N ILE A 59 -6.75 -20.60 4.62
CA ILE A 59 -7.06 -20.04 3.31
C ILE A 59 -7.65 -21.13 2.42
N SER A 60 -8.79 -20.85 1.78
CA SER A 60 -9.43 -21.78 0.86
C SER A 60 -8.68 -21.80 -0.48
N GLN A 61 -7.95 -22.88 -0.73
CA GLN A 61 -7.19 -23.06 -1.97
C GLN A 61 -8.08 -23.10 -3.21
N GLU A 62 -9.30 -23.63 -3.07
CA GLU A 62 -10.30 -23.67 -4.14
C GLU A 62 -10.77 -22.27 -4.54
N LYS A 63 -11.00 -21.38 -3.56
CA LYS A 63 -11.35 -19.98 -3.84
C LYS A 63 -10.19 -19.23 -4.48
N ILE A 64 -8.96 -19.53 -4.10
CA ILE A 64 -7.78 -18.95 -4.76
C ILE A 64 -7.68 -19.43 -6.20
N SER A 65 -7.79 -20.73 -6.46
CA SER A 65 -7.63 -21.28 -7.81
C SER A 65 -8.74 -20.81 -8.75
N THR A 66 -9.99 -20.79 -8.29
CA THR A 66 -11.11 -20.22 -9.05
C THR A 66 -10.91 -18.72 -9.33
N GLY A 67 -10.50 -17.95 -8.32
CA GLY A 67 -10.15 -16.53 -8.48
C GLY A 67 -9.05 -16.31 -9.52
N LEU A 68 -7.93 -17.04 -9.41
CA LEU A 68 -6.82 -16.96 -10.37
C LEU A 68 -7.24 -17.28 -11.80
N ASN A 69 -8.08 -18.30 -11.98
CA ASN A 69 -8.60 -18.66 -13.29
C ASN A 69 -9.50 -17.57 -13.87
N THR A 70 -10.36 -16.97 -13.04
CA THR A 70 -11.22 -15.85 -13.49
C THR A 70 -10.39 -14.64 -13.90
N THR A 71 -9.44 -14.22 -13.07
CA THR A 71 -8.58 -13.07 -13.37
C THR A 71 -7.69 -13.32 -14.58
N SER A 72 -7.17 -14.54 -14.75
CA SER A 72 -6.33 -14.87 -15.91
C SER A 72 -7.13 -14.77 -17.21
N LYS A 73 -8.36 -15.27 -17.22
CA LYS A 73 -9.26 -15.13 -18.38
C LYS A 73 -9.64 -13.68 -18.67
N GLU A 74 -9.89 -12.89 -17.63
CA GLU A 74 -10.16 -11.45 -17.79
C GLU A 74 -8.96 -10.71 -18.40
N ILE A 75 -7.75 -11.01 -17.91
CA ILE A 75 -6.50 -10.46 -18.47
C ILE A 75 -6.35 -10.87 -19.93
N GLU A 76 -6.54 -12.15 -20.26
CA GLU A 76 -6.43 -12.65 -21.63
C GLU A 76 -7.46 -12.00 -22.57
N ASN A 77 -8.70 -11.82 -22.12
CA ASN A 77 -9.74 -11.12 -22.88
C ASN A 77 -9.38 -9.64 -23.14
N ILE A 78 -8.80 -8.95 -22.16
CA ILE A 78 -8.33 -7.56 -22.32
C ILE A 78 -7.14 -7.53 -23.30
N LEU A 79 -6.19 -8.43 -23.14
CA LEU A 79 -5.00 -8.52 -23.98
C LEU A 79 -5.35 -8.80 -25.45
N THR A 80 -6.23 -9.76 -25.70
CA THR A 80 -6.75 -10.07 -27.05
C THR A 80 -7.53 -8.90 -27.65
N SER A 81 -8.29 -8.15 -26.86
CA SER A 81 -8.99 -6.94 -27.35
C SER A 81 -8.05 -5.82 -27.82
N ILE A 82 -6.81 -5.83 -27.33
CA ILE A 82 -5.77 -4.85 -27.66
C ILE A 82 -4.75 -5.46 -28.64
N ASP A 83 -4.95 -6.70 -29.12
CA ASP A 83 -4.00 -7.43 -29.96
C ASP A 83 -2.59 -7.49 -29.36
N LEU A 84 -2.53 -7.70 -28.04
CA LEU A 84 -1.30 -7.81 -27.26
C LEU A 84 -1.22 -9.21 -26.64
N THR A 85 -0.02 -9.80 -26.60
CA THR A 85 0.20 -11.09 -25.94
C THR A 85 0.73 -10.92 -24.52
N GLN A 86 0.46 -11.91 -23.65
CA GLN A 86 0.93 -11.89 -22.25
C GLN A 86 2.45 -11.78 -22.14
N ASN A 87 3.19 -12.48 -23.01
CA ASN A 87 4.65 -12.43 -23.03
C ASN A 87 5.17 -11.04 -23.38
N CYS A 88 4.51 -10.37 -24.33
CA CYS A 88 4.83 -9.00 -24.70
C CYS A 88 4.57 -8.03 -23.55
N LEU A 89 3.46 -8.18 -22.81
CA LEU A 89 3.16 -7.38 -21.61
C LEU A 89 4.19 -7.58 -20.49
N ASN A 90 4.64 -8.81 -20.26
CA ASN A 90 5.59 -9.14 -19.19
C ASN A 90 7.03 -8.68 -19.51
N SER A 91 7.36 -8.46 -20.78
CA SER A 91 8.66 -7.99 -21.22
C SER A 91 8.64 -6.48 -21.46
N SER A 92 9.38 -5.73 -20.65
CA SER A 92 9.46 -4.27 -20.78
C SER A 92 9.92 -3.81 -22.16
N VAL A 93 10.85 -4.56 -22.78
CA VAL A 93 11.38 -4.26 -24.12
C VAL A 93 10.31 -4.48 -25.19
N GLN A 94 9.68 -5.66 -25.21
CA GLN A 94 8.67 -6.00 -26.20
C GLN A 94 7.42 -5.13 -26.05
N PHE A 95 7.01 -4.83 -24.82
CA PHE A 95 5.89 -3.91 -24.56
C PHE A 95 6.18 -2.50 -25.09
N THR A 96 7.41 -2.01 -24.91
CA THR A 96 7.82 -0.69 -25.40
C THR A 96 7.86 -0.64 -26.93
N GLU A 97 8.33 -1.71 -27.57
CA GLU A 97 8.28 -1.85 -29.03
C GLU A 97 6.85 -1.92 -29.54
N TYR A 98 5.99 -2.72 -28.91
CA TYR A 98 4.56 -2.79 -29.22
C TYR A 98 3.89 -1.41 -29.12
N ILE A 99 4.15 -0.65 -28.06
CA ILE A 99 3.62 0.72 -27.93
C ILE A 99 4.08 1.61 -29.10
N LYS A 100 5.35 1.52 -29.49
CA LYS A 100 5.92 2.31 -30.60
C LYS A 100 5.32 1.93 -31.96
N THR A 101 4.89 0.68 -32.15
CA THR A 101 4.36 0.19 -33.43
C THR A 101 2.84 0.33 -33.54
N THR A 102 2.09 0.16 -32.45
CA THR A 102 0.61 0.20 -32.47
C THR A 102 0.00 1.56 -32.09
N LYS A 103 0.71 2.39 -31.32
CA LYS A 103 0.23 3.75 -31.05
C LYS A 103 0.84 4.72 -32.06
N GLN A 104 -0.02 5.57 -32.62
CA GLN A 104 0.40 6.82 -33.25
C GLN A 104 1.43 7.51 -32.34
N GLU A 105 2.44 8.13 -32.96
CA GLU A 105 3.54 8.82 -32.28
C GLU A 105 3.06 9.52 -31.02
N ILE A 106 3.79 9.42 -29.91
CA ILE A 106 3.43 10.07 -28.63
C ILE A 106 3.11 11.58 -28.82
N HIS A 107 3.65 12.20 -29.87
CA HIS A 107 3.32 13.55 -30.37
C HIS A 107 1.85 13.78 -30.78
N THR A 108 1.09 12.73 -31.10
CA THR A 108 -0.36 12.77 -31.39
C THR A 108 -1.22 12.66 -30.13
N LEU A 109 -0.74 11.97 -29.09
CA LEU A 109 -1.39 11.97 -27.76
C LEU A 109 -1.37 13.38 -27.16
N GLU A 110 -0.35 14.19 -27.47
CA GLU A 110 -0.27 15.62 -27.16
C GLU A 110 -1.48 16.42 -27.68
N LYS A 111 -2.06 16.00 -28.81
CA LYS A 111 -3.23 16.62 -29.44
C LYS A 111 -4.58 16.09 -28.91
N ILE A 112 -4.60 14.85 -28.40
CA ILE A 112 -5.82 14.17 -27.91
C ILE A 112 -6.00 14.38 -26.39
N TRP A 113 -4.92 14.69 -25.67
CA TRP A 113 -4.98 15.03 -24.25
C TRP A 113 -5.84 16.30 -24.06
N PRO A 114 -6.69 16.39 -23.02
CA PRO A 114 -7.49 17.58 -22.79
C PRO A 114 -6.56 18.78 -22.58
N GLN A 115 -6.46 19.61 -23.63
CA GLN A 115 -5.72 20.86 -23.59
C GLN A 115 -6.53 21.84 -22.75
N THR A 116 -5.88 22.49 -21.78
CA THR A 116 -6.47 23.70 -21.20
C THR A 116 -6.62 24.74 -22.32
N ASN A 117 -7.61 25.65 -22.22
CA ASN A 117 -7.93 26.68 -23.24
C ASN A 117 -6.74 27.55 -23.71
N SER A 118 -5.55 27.40 -23.12
CA SER A 118 -4.29 28.08 -23.44
C SER A 118 -3.31 27.27 -24.31
N GLY A 119 -3.59 26.02 -24.70
CA GLY A 119 -2.82 25.30 -25.73
C GLY A 119 -1.35 24.96 -25.40
N HIS A 120 -0.90 25.10 -24.16
CA HIS A 120 0.47 24.77 -23.76
C HIS A 120 0.56 23.47 -22.95
N PHE A 121 1.46 22.58 -23.37
CA PHE A 121 1.95 21.50 -22.51
C PHE A 121 2.69 22.12 -21.32
N VAL A 122 2.17 21.93 -20.11
CA VAL A 122 2.83 22.41 -18.88
C VAL A 122 4.03 21.50 -18.59
N GLN A 123 5.11 21.73 -19.33
CA GLN A 123 6.43 21.27 -18.95
C GLN A 123 7.00 22.30 -17.95
N LYS A 124 6.56 22.20 -16.69
CA LYS A 124 7.32 22.58 -15.47
C LYS A 124 6.44 22.44 -14.23
N ASN A 125 6.94 21.62 -13.32
CA ASN A 125 6.53 21.45 -11.92
C ASN A 125 5.23 20.67 -11.68
N LEU A 126 5.43 19.39 -11.36
CA LEU A 126 4.54 18.53 -10.57
C LEU A 126 4.12 19.26 -9.27
N ILE A 127 3.05 20.03 -9.32
CA ILE A 127 2.23 20.34 -8.15
C ILE A 127 0.81 19.92 -8.53
N PHE A 128 0.45 18.71 -8.13
CA PHE A 128 -0.91 18.19 -8.23
C PHE A 128 -1.85 19.09 -7.39
N LYS A 129 -2.41 20.13 -8.01
CA LYS A 129 -3.68 20.73 -7.56
C LYS A 129 -4.80 20.14 -8.40
N ILE A 130 -5.30 19.00 -7.97
CA ILE A 130 -6.50 18.38 -8.54
C ILE A 130 -7.70 19.28 -8.20
N LYS A 131 -8.07 20.16 -9.13
CA LYS A 131 -9.40 20.77 -9.13
C LYS A 131 -10.39 19.76 -9.73
N LYS A 132 -11.38 19.39 -8.92
CA LYS A 132 -12.54 18.56 -9.28
C LYS A 132 -13.25 19.16 -10.51
N SER A 133 -13.25 18.46 -11.64
CA SER A 133 -14.44 18.41 -12.51
C SER A 133 -14.36 17.24 -13.50
N SER A 134 -15.54 16.86 -13.98
CA SER A 134 -15.91 15.78 -14.90
C SER A 134 -16.13 14.37 -14.28
N ASN A 135 -17.36 13.90 -14.48
CA ASN A 135 -17.96 12.69 -13.90
C ASN A 135 -17.23 11.38 -14.21
N GLY A 136 -16.34 11.34 -15.20
CA GLY A 136 -15.54 10.15 -15.53
C GLY A 136 -14.55 9.78 -14.44
N PHE A 137 -13.88 10.77 -13.84
CA PHE A 137 -12.89 10.52 -12.78
C PHE A 137 -13.54 10.12 -11.45
N GLN A 138 -14.77 10.57 -11.18
CA GLN A 138 -15.54 10.09 -10.04
C GLN A 138 -16.00 8.64 -10.21
N ASN A 139 -16.32 8.20 -11.42
CA ASN A 139 -16.64 6.80 -11.68
C ASN A 139 -15.42 5.90 -11.57
N PHE A 140 -14.25 6.35 -12.04
CA PHE A 140 -12.98 5.64 -11.86
C PHE A 140 -12.56 5.55 -10.39
N LEU A 141 -12.70 6.63 -9.61
CA LEU A 141 -12.45 6.63 -8.17
C LEU A 141 -13.51 5.84 -7.37
N LYS A 142 -14.76 5.78 -7.83
CA LYS A 142 -15.79 4.89 -7.24
C LYS A 142 -15.48 3.43 -7.51
N LEU A 143 -14.98 3.09 -8.69
CA LEU A 143 -14.53 1.74 -9.05
C LEU A 143 -13.33 1.33 -8.19
N LEU A 144 -12.32 2.19 -8.07
CA LEU A 144 -11.15 1.96 -7.21
C LEU A 144 -11.52 1.88 -5.72
N LYS A 145 -12.45 2.72 -5.24
CA LYS A 145 -12.95 2.58 -3.87
C LYS A 145 -13.74 1.28 -3.69
N LYS A 146 -14.57 0.85 -4.65
CA LYS A 146 -15.28 -0.44 -4.52
C LYS A 146 -14.33 -1.64 -4.50
N THR A 147 -13.29 -1.66 -5.34
CA THR A 147 -12.34 -2.77 -5.38
C THR A 147 -11.37 -2.78 -4.20
N VAL A 148 -10.94 -1.62 -3.71
CA VAL A 148 -10.03 -1.55 -2.55
C VAL A 148 -10.78 -1.72 -1.22
N PHE A 149 -12.03 -1.24 -1.09
CA PHE A 149 -12.78 -1.35 0.17
C PHE A 149 -13.47 -2.72 0.36
N PHE A 150 -13.81 -3.46 -0.72
CA PHE A 150 -14.38 -4.81 -0.56
C PHE A 150 -13.37 -5.87 -0.14
N ASN A 151 -12.07 -5.67 -0.42
CA ASN A 151 -11.03 -6.57 0.04
C ASN A 151 -10.58 -6.30 1.48
N PHE A 152 -11.06 -5.22 2.12
CA PHE A 152 -10.70 -4.86 3.50
C PHE A 152 -11.81 -5.13 4.54
N LEU A 153 -13.01 -5.57 4.11
CA LEU A 153 -14.16 -5.83 5.01
C LEU A 153 -14.60 -7.31 5.07
N LYS A 154 -13.76 -8.23 4.57
CA LYS A 154 -14.01 -9.68 4.60
C LYS A 154 -12.86 -10.50 5.21
N GLN A 155 -12.02 -9.86 6.00
CA GLN A 155 -11.13 -10.48 6.98
C GLN A 155 -11.47 -9.89 8.35
#